data_AF-A0A0S8J8C1-F1
#
_entry.id   AF-A0A0S8J8C1-F1
#
_cell.length_a   1.000
_cell.length_b   1.000
_cell.length_c   1.000
_cell.angle_alpha   90.00
_cell.angle_beta   90.00
_cell.angle_gamma   90.00
#
_symmetry.space_group_name_H-M   'P 1'
#
loop_
_entity.id
_entity.type
_entity.pdbx_description
1 polymer ?
#
loop_
_entity_poly.entity_id
_entity_poly.type
_entity_poly.pdbx_seq_one_letter_code
_entity_poly.pdbx_strand_id
1 'polypeptide(L)'
;GIAAVANEQCRVMSDTQPPWGFLSIFRYLEEYGCVSIGSLYTFGLAGIWEDKPDGTWGPRTTPAQKGITIKDRDQALRILADWNLSKPEWQHFYDPDLKTKMMLRIVKEWKLDGVMLHLNRGCEGLSCGIMENRLGISRAGVPVMTFEGNMGDEREFDAGATRNRIDSFMETLELTKAG
;
A
#
# COMPACT_ATOMS: atom_id res chain seq x y z
N GLY A 1 1.38 21.03 -13.35
CA GLY A 1 0.21 20.22 -12.95
C GLY A 1 -0.28 20.70 -11.59
N ILE A 2 -1.44 20.23 -11.13
CA ILE A 2 -1.90 20.42 -9.74
C ILE A 2 -1.37 19.22 -8.93
N ALA A 3 -0.61 19.48 -7.86
CA ALA A 3 -0.02 18.45 -7.01
C ALA A 3 -0.73 18.38 -5.65
N ALA A 4 -0.75 17.20 -5.03
CA ALA A 4 -1.29 17.03 -3.67
C ALA A 4 -0.39 17.72 -2.63
N VAL A 5 0.93 17.75 -2.88
CA VAL A 5 1.94 18.45 -2.10
C VAL A 5 2.68 19.40 -3.04
N ALA A 6 2.72 20.69 -2.72
CA ALA A 6 3.21 21.72 -3.64
C ALA A 6 4.70 21.58 -3.97
N ASN A 7 5.48 21.04 -3.04
CA ASN A 7 6.93 20.84 -3.11
C ASN A 7 7.29 19.34 -3.12
N GLU A 8 6.50 18.48 -3.78
CA GLU A 8 6.74 17.03 -3.83
C GLU A 8 8.21 16.68 -4.17
N GLN A 9 8.93 16.09 -3.22
CA GLN A 9 10.31 15.60 -3.33
C GLN A 9 10.39 14.08 -3.30
N CYS A 10 9.42 13.43 -2.66
CA CYS A 10 9.48 12.02 -2.30
C CYS A 10 8.09 11.38 -2.30
N ARG A 11 8.01 10.10 -2.61
CA ARG A 11 6.79 9.30 -2.57
C ARG A 11 6.99 8.05 -1.73
N VAL A 12 6.03 7.78 -0.85
CA VAL A 12 5.98 6.57 -0.05
C VAL A 12 4.61 5.91 -0.15
N MET A 13 4.55 4.62 0.18
CA MET A 13 3.28 3.91 0.37
C MET A 13 3.22 3.27 1.75
N SER A 14 2.02 2.95 2.21
CA SER A 14 1.80 2.01 3.32
C SER A 14 1.19 0.70 2.84
N ASP A 15 0.99 -0.25 3.74
CA ASP A 15 0.56 -1.61 3.37
C ASP A 15 -0.81 -2.01 3.94
N THR A 16 -1.16 -1.63 5.18
CA THR A 16 -2.44 -2.00 5.80
C THR A 16 -3.41 -0.82 5.89
N GLN A 17 -4.59 -1.02 6.52
CA GLN A 17 -5.47 0.08 6.88
C GLN A 17 -4.70 1.14 7.69
N PRO A 18 -4.93 2.43 7.46
CA PRO A 18 -4.32 3.49 8.24
C PRO A 18 -4.92 3.54 9.66
N PRO A 19 -4.21 4.14 10.64
CA PRO A 19 -4.79 4.50 11.92
C PRO A 19 -5.82 5.64 11.69
N TRP A 20 -7.11 5.31 11.59
CA TRP A 20 -8.14 6.25 11.13
C TRP A 20 -8.27 7.48 12.05
N GLY A 21 -8.04 7.33 13.35
CA GLY A 21 -7.99 8.45 14.31
C GLY A 21 -6.78 9.37 14.16
N PHE A 22 -5.75 8.96 13.40
CA PHE A 22 -4.45 9.63 13.32
C PHE A 22 -3.95 9.82 11.89
N LEU A 23 -4.86 10.05 10.93
CA LEU A 23 -4.49 10.36 9.54
C LEU A 23 -3.57 11.58 9.40
N SER A 24 -3.47 12.43 10.43
CA SER A 24 -2.55 13.55 10.51
C SER A 24 -1.07 13.15 10.35
N ILE A 25 -0.70 11.90 10.62
CA ILE A 25 0.67 11.43 10.35
C ILE A 25 1.03 11.48 8.86
N PHE A 26 0.07 11.32 7.96
CA PHE A 26 0.32 11.42 6.52
C PHE A 26 0.46 12.88 6.08
N ARG A 27 -0.15 13.83 6.82
CA ARG A 27 0.08 15.27 6.62
C ARG A 27 1.44 15.71 7.13
N TYR A 28 1.92 15.06 8.19
CA TYR A 28 3.27 15.30 8.71
C TYR A 28 4.37 14.99 7.69
N LEU A 29 4.15 14.01 6.80
CA LEU A 29 5.07 13.72 5.68
C LEU A 29 5.23 14.92 4.73
N GLU A 30 4.18 15.73 4.58
CA GLU A 30 4.19 16.88 3.66
C GLU A 30 5.13 17.99 4.12
N GLU A 31 5.45 18.04 5.43
CA GLU A 31 6.51 18.92 5.95
C GLU A 31 7.86 18.62 5.30
N TYR A 32 8.07 17.40 4.79
CA TYR A 32 9.28 16.99 4.07
C TYR A 32 9.12 17.02 2.54
N GLY A 33 7.98 17.51 2.04
CA GLY A 33 7.62 17.34 0.63
C GLY A 33 7.34 15.88 0.26
N CYS A 34 7.07 15.00 1.24
CA CYS A 34 6.83 13.58 1.00
C CYS A 34 5.32 13.31 0.83
N VAL A 35 4.95 12.61 -0.25
CA VAL A 35 3.58 12.21 -0.57
C VAL A 35 3.37 10.75 -0.19
N SER A 36 2.38 10.47 0.65
CA SER A 36 1.82 9.12 0.76
C SER A 36 0.87 8.88 -0.41
N ILE A 37 1.24 7.96 -1.31
CA ILE A 37 0.43 7.64 -2.49
C ILE A 37 -0.80 6.79 -2.17
N GLY A 38 -0.90 6.31 -0.93
CA GLY A 38 -1.95 5.39 -0.46
C GLY A 38 -1.37 4.10 0.10
N SER A 39 -2.28 3.17 0.40
CA SER A 39 -1.96 1.89 1.03
C SER A 39 -2.22 0.72 0.09
N LEU A 40 -1.40 -0.34 0.19
CA LEU A 40 -1.67 -1.61 -0.47
C LEU A 40 -3.08 -2.12 -0.15
N TYR A 41 -3.57 -1.93 1.09
CA TYR A 41 -4.97 -2.20 1.45
C TYR A 41 -5.97 -1.59 0.46
N THR A 42 -5.78 -0.33 0.07
CA THR A 42 -6.68 0.33 -0.89
C THR A 42 -6.49 -0.23 -2.29
N PHE A 43 -5.24 -0.49 -2.69
CA PHE A 43 -4.91 -0.96 -4.03
C PHE A 43 -5.25 -2.43 -4.26
N GLY A 44 -5.19 -3.27 -3.22
CA GLY A 44 -5.28 -4.73 -3.29
C GLY A 44 -6.61 -5.31 -2.81
N LEU A 45 -7.33 -4.63 -1.91
CA LEU A 45 -8.64 -5.10 -1.43
C LEU A 45 -9.78 -4.70 -2.37
N ALA A 46 -9.74 -3.46 -2.86
CA ALA A 46 -10.74 -2.90 -3.76
C ALA A 46 -10.24 -2.83 -5.22
N GLY A 47 -8.95 -2.57 -5.41
CA GLY A 47 -8.33 -2.60 -6.73
C GLY A 47 -7.98 -4.03 -7.15
N ILE A 48 -8.14 -4.30 -8.45
CA ILE A 48 -7.77 -5.58 -9.03
C ILE A 48 -6.89 -5.30 -10.23
N TRP A 49 -5.73 -5.95 -10.22
CA TRP A 49 -4.65 -5.70 -11.15
C TRP A 49 -4.34 -6.99 -11.91
N GLU A 50 -3.81 -6.85 -13.11
CA GLU A 50 -3.33 -7.97 -13.91
C GLU A 50 -2.07 -7.57 -14.67
N ASP A 51 -1.19 -8.54 -14.89
CA ASP A 51 -0.13 -8.43 -15.88
C ASP A 51 -0.75 -8.41 -17.29
N LYS A 52 -0.38 -7.41 -18.06
CA LYS A 52 -0.83 -7.23 -19.43
C LYS A 52 0.07 -8.00 -20.39
N PRO A 53 -0.42 -8.36 -21.60
CA PRO A 53 0.39 -9.07 -22.58
C PRO A 53 1.67 -8.33 -23.01
N ASP A 54 1.70 -7.01 -22.87
CA ASP A 54 2.87 -6.17 -23.17
C ASP A 54 3.87 -6.07 -22.01
N GLY A 55 3.64 -6.81 -20.91
CA GLY A 55 4.48 -6.83 -19.72
C GLY A 55 4.24 -5.65 -18.75
N THR A 56 3.30 -4.75 -19.07
CA THR A 56 2.86 -3.71 -18.15
C THR A 56 1.95 -4.30 -17.07
N TRP A 57 1.85 -3.62 -15.93
CA TRP A 57 0.92 -3.98 -14.88
C TRP A 57 -0.18 -2.92 -14.79
N GLY A 58 -1.44 -3.34 -14.71
CA GLY A 58 -2.55 -2.41 -14.82
C GLY A 58 -3.88 -2.97 -14.34
N PRO A 59 -4.96 -2.16 -14.37
CA PRO A 59 -6.27 -2.58 -13.91
C PRO A 59 -6.77 -3.78 -14.71
N ARG A 60 -7.35 -4.77 -14.01
CA ARG A 60 -7.88 -6.00 -14.63
C ARG A 60 -8.91 -5.69 -15.70
N THR A 61 -8.80 -6.35 -16.84
CA THR A 61 -9.72 -6.14 -17.98
C THR A 61 -11.12 -6.58 -17.58
N THR A 62 -12.08 -5.65 -17.64
CA THR A 62 -13.47 -5.86 -17.26
C THR A 62 -14.20 -6.81 -18.22
N PRO A 63 -15.30 -7.47 -17.81
CA PRO A 63 -16.13 -8.25 -18.72
C PRO A 63 -16.60 -7.45 -19.94
N ALA A 64 -16.97 -6.17 -19.74
CA ALA A 64 -17.38 -5.28 -20.84
C ALA A 64 -16.26 -5.06 -21.86
N GLN A 65 -15.02 -4.80 -21.40
CA GLN A 65 -13.85 -4.67 -22.28
C GLN A 65 -13.50 -5.96 -23.01
N LYS A 66 -13.81 -7.12 -22.43
CA LYS A 66 -13.68 -8.44 -23.08
C LYS A 66 -14.82 -8.74 -24.06
N GLY A 67 -15.80 -7.84 -24.24
CA GLY A 67 -16.98 -8.08 -25.08
C GLY A 67 -17.93 -9.13 -24.50
N ILE A 68 -17.88 -9.40 -23.20
CA ILE A 68 -18.73 -10.39 -22.54
C ILE A 68 -20.09 -9.77 -22.24
N THR A 69 -21.13 -10.28 -22.89
CA THR A 69 -22.53 -10.08 -22.48
C THR A 69 -22.93 -11.13 -21.46
N ILE A 70 -23.35 -10.71 -20.27
CA ILE A 70 -23.86 -11.61 -19.22
C ILE A 70 -25.28 -12.04 -19.60
N LYS A 71 -25.47 -13.34 -19.82
CA LYS A 71 -26.72 -13.92 -20.35
C LYS A 71 -27.66 -14.46 -19.27
N ASP A 72 -27.08 -14.94 -18.18
CA ASP A 72 -27.82 -15.57 -17.08
C ASP A 72 -27.11 -15.39 -15.73
N ARG A 73 -27.81 -15.78 -14.67
CA ARG A 73 -27.33 -15.66 -13.29
C ARG A 73 -26.09 -16.53 -13.03
N ASP A 74 -26.01 -17.70 -13.62
CA ASP A 74 -24.91 -18.63 -13.35
C ASP A 74 -23.60 -18.12 -13.96
N GLN A 75 -23.66 -17.56 -15.17
CA GLN A 75 -22.55 -16.85 -15.78
C GLN A 75 -22.13 -15.65 -14.92
N ALA A 76 -23.09 -14.86 -14.42
CA ALA A 76 -22.81 -13.72 -13.55
C ALA A 76 -22.06 -14.14 -12.27
N LEU A 77 -22.53 -15.21 -11.61
CA LEU A 77 -21.91 -15.74 -10.40
C LEU A 77 -20.50 -16.28 -10.66
N ARG A 78 -20.26 -16.94 -11.80
CA ARG A 78 -18.91 -17.39 -12.18
C ARG A 78 -17.95 -16.23 -12.40
N ILE A 79 -18.41 -15.17 -13.08
CA ILE A 79 -17.61 -13.96 -13.29
C ILE A 79 -17.27 -13.30 -11.95
N LEU A 80 -18.25 -13.19 -11.04
CA LEU A 80 -18.01 -12.64 -9.71
C LEU A 80 -17.03 -13.49 -8.88
N ALA A 81 -17.12 -14.82 -8.98
CA ALA A 81 -16.19 -15.73 -8.30
C ALA A 81 -14.75 -15.58 -8.83
N ASP A 82 -14.55 -15.59 -10.16
CA ASP A 82 -13.25 -15.34 -10.80
C ASP A 82 -12.68 -13.98 -10.38
N TRP A 83 -13.52 -12.94 -10.42
CA TRP A 83 -13.14 -11.58 -10.04
C TRP A 83 -12.72 -11.49 -8.58
N ASN A 84 -13.47 -12.14 -7.67
CA ASN A 84 -13.13 -12.15 -6.25
C ASN A 84 -11.82 -12.91 -5.97
N LEU A 85 -11.60 -14.05 -6.63
CA LEU A 85 -10.35 -14.82 -6.50
C LEU A 85 -9.14 -14.09 -7.09
N SER A 86 -9.37 -13.10 -7.95
CA SER A 86 -8.32 -12.28 -8.55
C SER A 86 -7.87 -11.11 -7.67
N LYS A 87 -8.52 -10.85 -6.53
CA LYS A 87 -8.11 -9.80 -5.61
C LYS A 87 -6.73 -10.12 -5.00
N PRO A 88 -5.71 -9.26 -5.19
CA PRO A 88 -4.37 -9.53 -4.68
C PRO A 88 -4.33 -9.73 -3.16
N GLU A 89 -5.15 -8.99 -2.41
CA GLU A 89 -5.16 -9.04 -0.94
C GLU A 89 -5.36 -10.45 -0.38
N TRP A 90 -6.19 -11.28 -1.04
CA TRP A 90 -6.43 -12.64 -0.58
C TRP A 90 -5.17 -13.48 -0.62
N GLN A 91 -4.31 -13.27 -1.60
CA GLN A 91 -3.05 -14.02 -1.72
C GLN A 91 -2.04 -13.59 -0.65
N HIS A 92 -2.06 -12.31 -0.27
CA HIS A 92 -1.16 -11.75 0.74
C HIS A 92 -1.34 -12.36 2.13
N PHE A 93 -2.52 -12.88 2.45
CA PHE A 93 -2.79 -13.57 3.73
C PHE A 93 -2.11 -14.94 3.85
N TYR A 94 -1.75 -15.56 2.72
CA TYR A 94 -1.19 -16.92 2.71
C TYR A 94 0.31 -16.93 2.46
N ASP A 95 0.84 -15.94 1.74
CA ASP A 95 2.27 -15.88 1.40
C ASP A 95 2.79 -14.43 1.42
N PRO A 96 3.66 -14.06 2.39
CA PRO A 96 4.23 -12.72 2.46
C PRO A 96 5.14 -12.37 1.27
N ASP A 97 5.68 -13.36 0.54
CA ASP A 97 6.49 -13.09 -0.65
C ASP A 97 5.64 -12.51 -1.79
N LEU A 98 4.36 -12.89 -1.89
CA LEU A 98 3.43 -12.32 -2.87
C LEU A 98 3.16 -10.84 -2.58
N LYS A 99 2.90 -10.51 -1.32
CA LYS A 99 2.72 -9.12 -0.84
C LYS A 99 3.99 -8.30 -1.11
N THR A 100 5.16 -8.86 -0.78
CA THR A 100 6.47 -8.23 -1.06
C THR A 100 6.66 -7.94 -2.55
N LYS A 101 6.41 -8.93 -3.42
CA LYS A 101 6.56 -8.77 -4.88
C LYS A 101 5.64 -7.67 -5.42
N MET A 102 4.39 -7.62 -4.96
CA MET A 102 3.45 -6.58 -5.39
C MET A 102 3.89 -5.18 -4.90
N MET A 103 4.32 -5.05 -3.64
CA MET A 103 4.85 -3.77 -3.15
C MET A 103 6.09 -3.34 -3.92
N LEU A 104 7.03 -4.25 -4.23
CA LEU A 104 8.21 -3.92 -5.05
C LEU A 104 7.83 -3.55 -6.49
N ARG A 105 6.78 -4.15 -7.05
CA ARG A 105 6.25 -3.75 -8.36
C ARG A 105 5.70 -2.33 -8.31
N ILE A 106 4.91 -2.00 -7.29
CA ILE A 106 4.38 -0.66 -7.05
C ILE A 106 5.54 0.35 -6.87
N VAL A 107 6.52 0.03 -6.03
CA VAL A 107 7.71 0.88 -5.81
C VAL A 107 8.40 1.20 -7.13
N LYS A 108 8.64 0.18 -7.97
CA LYS A 108 9.30 0.35 -9.26
C LYS A 108 8.47 1.16 -10.25
N GLU A 109 7.20 0.79 -10.45
CA GLU A 109 6.39 1.39 -11.51
C GLU A 109 5.88 2.78 -11.16
N TRP A 110 5.53 3.00 -9.90
CA TRP A 110 4.96 4.26 -9.42
C TRP A 110 6.03 5.21 -8.84
N LYS A 111 7.30 4.78 -8.92
CA LYS A 111 8.50 5.53 -8.56
C LYS A 111 8.46 6.00 -7.10
N LEU A 112 8.36 5.02 -6.20
CA LEU A 112 8.39 5.28 -4.76
C LEU A 112 9.83 5.24 -4.24
N ASP A 113 10.08 6.09 -3.25
CA ASP A 113 11.37 6.22 -2.57
C ASP A 113 11.43 5.38 -1.29
N GLY A 114 10.27 4.95 -0.76
CA GLY A 114 10.23 4.09 0.41
C GLY A 114 8.86 3.52 0.76
N VAL A 115 8.85 2.65 1.78
CA VAL A 115 7.65 1.96 2.28
C VAL A 115 7.50 2.15 3.79
N MET A 116 6.28 2.44 4.24
CA MET A 116 5.91 2.57 5.64
C MET A 116 4.98 1.43 6.06
N LEU A 117 5.49 0.43 6.77
CA LEU A 117 4.71 -0.72 7.18
C LEU A 117 3.98 -0.46 8.50
N HIS A 118 2.65 -0.59 8.49
CA HIS A 118 1.82 -0.39 9.68
C HIS A 118 1.60 -1.72 10.39
N LEU A 119 2.26 -1.89 11.55
CA LEU A 119 2.04 -2.99 12.48
C LEU A 119 0.67 -2.79 13.17
N ASN A 120 -0.40 -3.07 12.42
CA ASN A 120 -1.78 -2.79 12.80
C ASN A 120 -2.35 -3.88 13.72
N ARG A 121 -2.58 -3.54 14.98
CA ARG A 121 -3.20 -4.43 15.99
C ARG A 121 -4.68 -4.73 15.72
N GLY A 122 -5.36 -3.88 14.96
CA GLY A 122 -6.78 -4.03 14.63
C GLY A 122 -7.05 -4.93 13.41
N CYS A 123 -6.02 -5.42 12.72
CA CYS A 123 -6.20 -6.32 11.58
C CYS A 123 -5.05 -7.34 11.50
N GLU A 124 -5.21 -8.46 12.22
CA GLU A 124 -4.21 -9.51 12.34
C GLU A 124 -3.88 -10.16 10.99
N GLY A 125 -4.88 -10.28 10.10
CA GLY A 125 -4.68 -10.83 8.75
C GLY A 125 -3.71 -10.01 7.91
N LEU A 126 -3.80 -8.67 7.94
CA LEU A 126 -2.91 -7.80 7.16
C LEU A 126 -1.55 -7.55 7.82
N SER A 127 -1.49 -7.70 9.14
CA SER A 127 -0.26 -7.66 9.94
C SER A 127 0.50 -8.99 9.90
N CYS A 128 -0.14 -10.08 9.49
CA CYS A 128 0.52 -11.37 9.30
C CYS A 128 1.63 -11.26 8.24
N GLY A 129 2.82 -11.78 8.56
CA GLY A 129 3.95 -11.77 7.64
C GLY A 129 4.62 -10.40 7.43
N ILE A 130 4.18 -9.33 8.11
CA ILE A 130 4.65 -7.96 7.84
C ILE A 130 6.16 -7.76 8.10
N MET A 131 6.75 -8.54 9.02
CA MET A 131 8.18 -8.51 9.28
C MET A 131 8.99 -9.22 8.19
N GLU A 132 8.46 -10.30 7.63
CA GLU A 132 8.99 -10.97 6.45
C GLU A 132 8.95 -10.04 5.24
N ASN A 133 7.84 -9.30 5.08
CA ASN A 133 7.71 -8.25 4.07
C ASN A 133 8.76 -7.16 4.24
N ARG A 134 8.97 -6.67 5.47
CA ARG A 134 10.02 -5.68 5.79
C ARG A 134 11.39 -6.18 5.34
N LEU A 135 11.72 -7.43 5.66
CA LEU A 135 13.00 -8.04 5.26
C LEU A 135 13.10 -8.18 3.74
N GLY A 136 12.02 -8.59 3.07
CA GLY A 136 11.97 -8.70 1.60
C GLY A 136 12.19 -7.36 0.90
N ILE A 137 11.51 -6.31 1.37
CA ILE A 137 11.66 -4.94 0.85
C ILE A 137 13.08 -4.43 1.09
N SER A 138 13.61 -4.59 2.31
CA SER A 138 14.96 -4.15 2.65
C SER A 138 16.04 -4.89 1.85
N ARG A 139 15.90 -6.21 1.61
CA ARG A 139 16.81 -6.99 0.76
C ARG A 139 16.81 -6.50 -0.70
N ALA A 140 15.71 -5.94 -1.17
CA ALA A 140 15.61 -5.34 -2.49
C ALA A 140 16.23 -3.92 -2.56
N GLY A 141 16.82 -3.42 -1.47
CA GLY A 141 17.45 -2.10 -1.41
C GLY A 141 16.46 -0.94 -1.27
N VAL A 142 15.19 -1.22 -0.97
CA VAL A 142 14.16 -0.19 -0.79
C VAL A 142 14.11 0.25 0.68
N PRO A 143 14.23 1.55 0.98
CA PRO A 143 14.06 2.08 2.33
C PRO A 143 12.69 1.69 2.91
N VAL A 144 12.68 1.14 4.12
CA VAL A 144 11.47 0.69 4.78
C VAL A 144 11.49 0.97 6.27
N MET A 145 10.41 1.58 6.77
CA MET A 145 10.18 1.78 8.20
C MET A 145 8.96 0.98 8.68
N THR A 146 8.86 0.81 9.99
CA THR A 146 7.67 0.28 10.66
C THR A 146 7.13 1.29 11.67
N PHE A 147 5.82 1.38 11.78
CA PHE A 147 5.13 2.07 12.86
C PHE A 147 4.00 1.20 13.41
N GLU A 148 3.63 1.43 14.67
CA GLU A 148 2.66 0.61 15.38
C GLU A 148 1.39 1.39 15.65
N GLY A 149 0.26 0.68 15.63
CA GLY A 149 -1.03 1.32 15.81
C GLY A 149 -2.19 0.35 15.77
N ASN A 150 -3.39 0.91 15.81
CA ASN A 150 -4.62 0.22 15.52
C ASN A 150 -5.44 1.07 14.56
N MET A 151 -6.11 0.45 13.59
CA MET A 151 -6.96 1.16 12.64
C MET A 151 -8.18 1.81 13.32
N GLY A 152 -8.75 1.19 14.36
CA GLY A 152 -10.02 1.57 14.96
C GLY A 152 -9.97 1.92 16.45
N ASP A 153 -8.89 1.58 17.16
CA ASP A 153 -8.71 1.94 18.58
C ASP A 153 -7.63 3.00 18.75
N GLU A 154 -8.05 4.22 19.06
CA GLU A 154 -7.13 5.36 19.16
C GLU A 154 -6.16 5.27 20.35
N ARG A 155 -6.48 4.45 21.36
CA ARG A 155 -5.65 4.29 22.56
C ARG A 155 -4.37 3.50 22.27
N GLU A 156 -4.34 2.78 21.16
CA GLU A 156 -3.23 1.91 20.76
C GLU A 156 -2.29 2.59 19.76
N PHE A 157 -2.31 3.92 19.68
CA PHE A 157 -1.45 4.67 18.77
C PHE A 157 -0.64 5.74 19.52
N ASP A 158 0.69 5.66 19.41
CA ASP A 158 1.60 6.69 19.94
C ASP A 158 2.03 7.64 18.81
N ALA A 159 1.37 8.80 18.75
CA ALA A 159 1.64 9.81 17.74
C ALA A 159 3.04 10.43 17.89
N GLY A 160 3.54 10.58 19.12
CA GLY A 160 4.86 11.16 19.38
C GLY A 160 5.97 10.24 18.91
N ALA A 161 5.91 8.97 19.32
CA ALA A 161 6.86 7.95 18.88
C ALA A 161 6.80 7.73 17.37
N THR A 162 5.60 7.73 16.77
CA THR A 162 5.44 7.58 15.32
C THR A 162 6.07 8.75 14.56
N ARG A 163 5.90 10.00 15.02
CA ARG A 163 6.56 11.17 14.41
C ARG A 163 8.08 11.05 14.49
N ASN A 164 8.63 10.67 15.64
CA ASN A 164 10.08 10.48 15.77
C ASN A 164 10.61 9.40 14.81
N ARG A 165 9.86 8.31 14.63
CA ARG A 165 10.20 7.26 13.64
C ARG A 165 10.12 7.78 12.20
N ILE A 166 9.12 8.62 11.89
CA ILE A 166 9.01 9.28 10.58
C ILE A 166 10.22 10.20 10.36
N ASP A 167 10.60 11.02 11.34
CA ASP A 167 11.75 11.92 11.22
C ASP A 167 13.04 11.15 10.87
N SER A 168 13.31 10.07 11.60
CA SER A 168 14.46 9.18 11.32
C SER A 168 14.39 8.54 9.93
N PHE A 169 13.19 8.21 9.47
CA PHE A 169 12.99 7.64 8.15
C PHE A 169 13.20 8.66 7.03
N MET A 170 12.74 9.90 7.22
CA MET A 170 12.98 11.00 6.28
C MET A 170 14.46 11.34 6.18
N GLU A 171 15.20 11.31 7.29
CA GLU A 171 16.67 11.44 7.28
C GLU A 171 17.34 10.33 6.47
N THR A 172 16.84 9.09 6.56
CA THR A 172 17.32 7.95 5.74
C THR A 172 17.07 8.17 4.24
N LEU A 173 16.01 8.92 3.92
CA LEU A 173 15.68 9.35 2.55
C LEU A 173 16.39 10.65 2.14
N GLU A 174 17.31 11.17 2.97
CA GLU A 174 18.05 12.42 2.75
C GLU A 174 17.15 13.66 2.62
N LEU A 175 16.00 13.64 3.29
CA LEU A 175 15.03 14.73 3.29
C LEU A 175 15.13 15.58 4.56
N THR A 176 14.96 16.88 4.39
CA THR A 176 14.80 17.85 5.47
C THR A 176 13.44 18.51 5.36
N LYS A 177 12.89 18.99 6.48
CA LYS A 177 11.65 19.75 6.46
C LYS A 177 11.77 20.99 5.57
N ALA A 178 10.76 21.23 4.76
CA ALA A 178 10.54 22.50 4.09
C ALA A 178 10.27 23.55 5.18
N GLY A 179 11.18 24.53 5.28
CA GLY A 179 11.03 25.68 6.17
C GLY A 179 9.92 26.64 5.73
#